data_AF-A0A523ICE3-F1
#
_entry.id   AF-A0A523ICE3-F1
#
_cell.length_a   1.000
_cell.length_b   1.000
_cell.length_c   1.000
_cell.angle_alpha   90.00
_cell.angle_beta   90.00
_cell.angle_gamma   90.00
#
_symmetry.space_group_name_H-M   'P 1'
#
loop_
_entity.id
_entity.type
_entity.pdbx_description
1 polymer ?
#
loop_
_entity_poly.entity_id
_entity_poly.type
_entity_poly.pdbx_seq_one_letter_code
_entity_poly.pdbx_strand_id
1 'polypeptide(L)'
;HQEGQINTARNIRSLTQNSRRMAVEARHEFFKTTTETELRKNLDAEDKKNDIETISKYKFEYEFEKNRVQDAYSLRCIPQVHGACKDAFNYVKTIVEHEISAVTDNPLIFPKNDGDGYHVKSGGNFHGEPLAMAMDFLAIAMTEIGSISDRRVFRLLSPRMSFGLTRNLAGGEAGLNSGLMMVQYTGAQLVSENKILAHPASVDSIPTSDNQEDHVSMGQTAARKARRIAKNSRYLIAIEYICALQGIHLSARHSSVDLNKFPLGNGTSAAFNFLNSIKDAKSERPSFQLMDEDEYLKTKIEKMRAVSARGDILRAVEKEVGLVV
;
A
#
# COMPACT_ATOMS: atom_id res chain seq x y z
N HIS A 1 -25.10 -4.25 6.62
CA HIS A 1 -23.63 -4.31 6.45
C HIS A 1 -22.84 -3.05 6.86
N GLN A 2 -23.46 -2.00 7.42
CA GLN A 2 -22.73 -0.87 8.07
C GLN A 2 -22.04 -1.26 9.39
N GLU A 3 -22.50 -2.31 10.07
CA GLU A 3 -21.89 -2.84 11.29
C GLU A 3 -20.43 -3.28 11.12
N GLY A 4 -20.04 -3.80 9.94
CA GLY A 4 -18.66 -4.23 9.68
C GLY A 4 -17.65 -3.07 9.55
N GLN A 5 -18.11 -1.91 9.07
CA GLN A 5 -17.29 -0.69 8.96
C GLN A 5 -17.12 -0.03 10.33
N ILE A 6 -18.20 0.01 11.13
CA ILE A 6 -18.14 0.47 12.51
C ILE A 6 -17.28 -0.48 13.35
N ASN A 7 -17.36 -1.80 13.15
CA ASN A 7 -16.56 -2.78 13.88
C ASN A 7 -15.08 -2.71 13.50
N THR A 8 -14.71 -2.50 12.23
CA THR A 8 -13.29 -2.32 11.84
C THR A 8 -12.70 -1.02 12.39
N ALA A 9 -13.44 0.09 12.30
CA ALA A 9 -13.03 1.36 12.89
C ALA A 9 -12.98 1.27 14.44
N ARG A 10 -13.93 0.57 15.07
CA ARG A 10 -13.97 0.32 16.52
C ARG A 10 -12.84 -0.61 16.95
N ASN A 11 -12.45 -1.61 16.16
CA ASN A 11 -11.33 -2.51 16.46
C ASN A 11 -9.99 -1.79 16.36
N ILE A 12 -9.79 -0.93 15.35
CA ILE A 12 -8.61 -0.04 15.25
C ILE A 12 -8.61 1.01 16.38
N ARG A 13 -9.80 1.51 16.77
CA ARG A 13 -9.96 2.44 17.90
C ARG A 13 -9.76 1.75 19.25
N SER A 14 -10.14 0.49 19.42
CA SER A 14 -9.91 -0.30 20.64
C SER A 14 -8.45 -0.73 20.79
N LEU A 15 -7.76 -1.00 19.68
CA LEU A 15 -6.30 -1.17 19.65
C LEU A 15 -5.54 0.10 20.04
N THR A 16 -6.18 1.28 19.96
CA THR A 16 -5.58 2.58 20.30
C THR A 16 -6.20 3.23 21.57
N GLN A 17 -7.30 2.70 22.11
CA GLN A 17 -8.05 3.26 23.23
C GLN A 17 -7.36 3.13 24.59
N ASN A 18 -6.46 2.17 24.76
CA ASN A 18 -5.63 2.05 25.97
C ASN A 18 -4.37 2.93 25.94
N SER A 19 -4.16 3.72 24.87
CA SER A 19 -3.17 4.79 24.90
C SER A 19 -3.74 5.91 25.79
N ARG A 20 -3.35 5.92 27.07
CA ARG A 20 -3.66 6.99 28.02
C ARG A 20 -3.14 8.32 27.48
N ARG A 21 -3.95 9.04 26.72
CA ARG A 21 -3.69 10.44 26.36
C ARG A 21 -4.25 11.31 27.49
N MET A 22 -3.36 12.00 28.22
CA MET A 22 -3.74 13.17 29.00
C MET A 22 -4.44 14.21 28.08
N ALA A 23 -5.22 15.15 28.60
CA ALA A 23 -5.82 16.23 27.80
C ALA A 23 -4.75 17.24 27.32
N VAL A 24 -5.01 17.99 26.25
CA VAL A 24 -4.03 18.92 25.62
C VAL A 24 -3.70 20.09 26.56
N GLU A 25 -4.70 20.54 27.32
CA GLU A 25 -4.65 21.70 28.21
C GLU A 25 -3.83 21.40 29.47
N ALA A 26 -4.04 20.23 30.10
CA ALA A 26 -3.26 19.76 31.25
C ALA A 26 -1.78 19.47 30.91
N ARG A 27 -1.47 19.19 29.63
CA ARG A 27 -0.10 18.98 29.16
C ARG A 27 0.65 20.28 28.98
N HIS A 28 0.00 21.31 28.43
CA HIS A 28 0.67 22.58 28.17
C HIS A 28 1.15 23.25 29.47
N GLU A 29 0.35 23.14 30.54
CA GLU A 29 0.70 23.63 31.87
C GLU A 29 1.82 22.80 32.53
N PHE A 30 1.75 21.46 32.45
CA PHE A 30 2.82 20.57 32.94
C PHE A 30 4.16 20.81 32.24
N PHE A 31 4.15 21.01 30.91
CA PHE A 31 5.37 21.26 30.13
C PHE A 31 5.95 22.65 30.40
N LYS A 32 5.13 23.69 30.55
CA LYS A 32 5.64 25.03 30.84
C LYS A 32 6.34 25.06 32.20
N THR A 33 5.71 24.48 33.22
CA THR A 33 6.26 24.48 34.59
C THR A 33 7.47 23.56 34.74
N THR A 34 7.48 22.37 34.12
CA THR A 34 8.60 21.43 34.24
C THR A 34 9.82 21.88 33.45
N THR A 35 9.62 22.33 32.20
CA THR A 35 10.71 22.77 31.33
C THR A 35 11.37 24.03 31.87
N GLU A 36 10.59 25.03 32.31
CA GLU A 36 11.15 26.28 32.82
C GLU A 36 11.86 26.09 34.19
N THR A 37 11.40 25.16 35.02
CA THR A 37 12.00 24.88 36.35
C THR A 37 13.26 24.03 36.25
N GLU A 38 13.31 23.01 35.39
CA GLU A 38 14.51 22.18 35.20
C GLU A 38 15.59 22.89 34.39
N LEU A 39 15.24 23.66 33.35
CA LEU A 39 16.22 24.48 32.63
C LEU A 39 16.86 25.50 33.56
N ARG A 40 16.07 26.23 34.37
CA ARG A 40 16.61 27.20 35.32
C ARG A 40 17.47 26.54 36.40
N LYS A 41 17.03 25.42 36.98
CA LYS A 41 17.85 24.68 37.96
C LYS A 41 19.22 24.27 37.42
N ASN A 42 19.31 23.89 36.15
CA ASN A 42 20.56 23.42 35.55
C ASN A 42 21.41 24.57 34.99
N LEU A 43 20.80 25.64 34.47
CA LEU A 43 21.50 26.86 34.05
C LEU A 43 22.05 27.66 35.23
N ASP A 44 21.34 27.68 36.37
CA ASP A 44 21.82 28.34 37.59
C ASP A 44 22.90 27.53 38.32
N ALA A 45 23.03 26.23 38.03
CA ALA A 45 24.00 25.33 38.67
C ALA A 45 25.38 25.29 37.98
N GLU A 46 25.46 25.66 36.69
CA GLU A 46 26.70 25.65 35.92
C GLU A 46 26.98 27.03 35.31
N ASP A 47 27.58 27.90 36.13
CA ASP A 47 28.12 29.15 35.62
C ASP A 47 29.36 28.85 34.74
N LYS A 48 29.16 28.98 33.41
CA LYS A 48 30.14 29.24 32.31
C LYS A 48 30.35 28.10 31.30
N LYS A 49 30.03 28.47 30.05
CA LYS A 49 30.62 28.00 28.77
C LYS A 49 30.06 26.71 28.14
N ASN A 50 29.29 25.90 28.85
CA ASN A 50 28.68 24.67 28.31
C ASN A 50 27.22 24.80 27.84
N ASP A 51 26.60 25.97 27.99
CA ASP A 51 25.18 26.15 27.66
C ASP A 51 24.85 25.79 26.21
N ILE A 52 25.71 26.08 25.24
CA ILE A 52 25.45 25.74 23.83
C ILE A 52 25.52 24.24 23.59
N GLU A 53 26.43 23.53 24.27
CA GLU A 53 26.60 22.08 24.10
C GLU A 53 25.47 21.33 24.84
N THR A 54 25.09 21.78 26.04
CA THR A 54 23.94 21.29 26.80
C THR A 54 22.63 21.60 26.07
N ILE A 55 22.43 22.82 25.57
CA ILE A 55 21.28 23.20 24.73
C ILE A 55 21.28 22.39 23.44
N SER A 56 22.42 22.17 22.78
CA SER A 56 22.48 21.37 21.55
C SER A 56 22.19 19.90 21.81
N LYS A 57 22.68 19.34 22.92
CA LYS A 57 22.40 17.97 23.36
C LYS A 57 20.93 17.79 23.74
N TYR A 58 20.35 18.74 24.49
CA TYR A 58 18.91 18.80 24.76
C TYR A 58 18.09 18.95 23.49
N LYS A 59 18.52 19.82 22.55
CA LYS A 59 17.85 20.03 21.27
C LYS A 59 17.91 18.79 20.39
N PHE A 60 19.00 18.01 20.44
CA PHE A 60 19.11 16.74 19.72
C PHE A 60 18.26 15.62 20.35
N GLU A 61 18.16 15.56 21.68
CA GLU A 61 17.28 14.63 22.39
C GLU A 61 15.78 14.98 22.23
N TYR A 62 15.44 16.27 22.08
CA TYR A 62 14.05 16.73 21.93
C TYR A 62 13.59 16.93 20.48
N GLU A 63 14.45 17.22 19.49
CA GLU A 63 14.05 17.25 18.06
C GLU A 63 13.69 15.84 17.55
N PHE A 64 14.22 14.79 18.18
CA PHE A 64 13.79 13.40 18.02
C PHE A 64 12.54 13.04 18.85
N GLU A 65 11.77 14.07 19.23
CA GLU A 65 10.65 14.10 20.16
C GLU A 65 9.93 12.76 20.34
N LYS A 66 10.08 12.26 21.58
CA LYS A 66 9.50 11.05 22.17
C LYS A 66 7.96 10.99 22.16
N ASN A 67 7.24 11.93 21.54
CA ASN A 67 5.78 12.01 21.60
C ASN A 67 5.17 12.62 20.33
N ARG A 68 5.13 11.86 19.24
CA ARG A 68 4.31 12.25 18.08
C ARG A 68 2.83 11.96 18.33
N VAL A 69 2.00 12.98 18.15
CA VAL A 69 0.55 12.93 18.45
C VAL A 69 -0.26 12.25 17.33
N GLN A 70 0.27 12.14 16.10
CA GLN A 70 -0.48 11.62 14.95
C GLN A 70 0.38 10.79 13.99
N ASP A 71 -0.22 9.73 13.45
CA ASP A 71 0.37 8.93 12.37
C ASP A 71 0.32 9.66 11.02
N ALA A 72 1.27 9.32 10.15
CA ALA A 72 1.32 9.80 8.78
C ALA A 72 0.10 9.34 7.96
N TYR A 73 -0.28 10.10 6.94
CA TYR A 73 -1.50 9.84 6.16
C TYR A 73 -1.43 8.51 5.41
N SER A 74 -0.24 8.06 4.99
CA SER A 74 -0.09 6.74 4.36
C SER A 74 -0.46 5.56 5.28
N LEU A 75 -0.58 5.81 6.59
CA LEU A 75 -1.07 4.87 7.61
C LEU A 75 -2.49 5.23 8.06
N ARG A 76 -2.69 6.47 8.49
CA ARG A 76 -3.97 6.94 9.07
C ARG A 76 -5.11 7.02 8.06
N CYS A 77 -4.79 7.29 6.80
CA CYS A 77 -5.77 7.44 5.73
C CYS A 77 -5.90 6.19 4.84
N ILE A 78 -5.38 5.03 5.29
CA ILE A 78 -5.57 3.75 4.59
C ILE A 78 -7.06 3.50 4.27
N PRO A 79 -8.01 3.64 5.22
CA PRO A 79 -9.42 3.39 4.92
C PRO A 79 -10.00 4.31 3.85
N GLN A 80 -9.62 5.59 3.86
CA GLN A 80 -10.13 6.59 2.92
C GLN A 80 -9.59 6.35 1.50
N VAL A 81 -8.29 6.09 1.37
CA VAL A 81 -7.67 5.85 0.05
C VAL A 81 -8.07 4.48 -0.49
N HIS A 82 -7.94 3.42 0.31
CA HIS A 82 -8.29 2.07 -0.14
C HIS A 82 -9.80 1.93 -0.35
N GLY A 83 -10.63 2.65 0.42
CA GLY A 83 -12.08 2.71 0.24
C GLY A 83 -12.48 3.26 -1.12
N ALA A 84 -11.91 4.42 -1.51
CA ALA A 84 -12.14 4.99 -2.84
C ALA A 84 -11.71 4.04 -3.97
N CYS A 85 -10.56 3.39 -3.84
CA CYS A 85 -10.10 2.39 -4.81
C CYS A 85 -11.02 1.16 -4.87
N LYS A 86 -11.60 0.74 -3.74
CA LYS A 86 -12.55 -0.37 -3.67
C LYS A 86 -13.86 -0.03 -4.38
N ASP A 87 -14.38 1.17 -4.19
CA ASP A 87 -15.60 1.62 -4.87
C ASP A 87 -15.39 1.68 -6.39
N ALA A 88 -14.23 2.21 -6.83
CA ALA A 88 -13.84 2.18 -8.24
C ALA A 88 -13.75 0.74 -8.78
N PHE A 89 -13.12 -0.17 -8.04
CA PHE A 89 -13.04 -1.58 -8.43
C PHE A 89 -14.43 -2.23 -8.55
N ASN A 90 -15.35 -1.97 -7.62
CA ASN A 90 -16.70 -2.51 -7.66
C ASN A 90 -17.47 -2.01 -8.89
N TYR A 91 -17.37 -0.72 -9.21
CA TYR A 91 -17.93 -0.16 -10.44
C TYR A 91 -17.39 -0.89 -11.67
N VAL A 92 -16.06 -1.02 -11.78
CA VAL A 92 -15.41 -1.69 -12.91
C VAL A 92 -15.84 -3.13 -13.02
N LYS A 93 -15.92 -3.84 -11.89
CA LYS A 93 -16.40 -5.22 -11.84
C LYS A 93 -17.79 -5.34 -12.44
N THR A 94 -18.74 -4.50 -12.03
CA THR A 94 -20.11 -4.51 -12.58
C THR A 94 -20.12 -4.31 -14.10
N ILE A 95 -19.35 -3.35 -14.62
CA ILE A 95 -19.28 -3.11 -16.06
C ILE A 95 -18.69 -4.33 -16.80
N VAL A 96 -17.62 -4.93 -16.29
CA VAL A 96 -17.01 -6.12 -16.89
C VAL A 96 -17.95 -7.32 -16.85
N GLU A 97 -18.70 -7.52 -15.76
CA GLU A 97 -19.69 -8.59 -15.62
C GLU A 97 -20.88 -8.43 -16.59
N HIS A 98 -21.28 -7.20 -16.86
CA HIS A 98 -22.28 -6.93 -17.89
C HIS A 98 -21.72 -7.21 -19.29
N GLU A 99 -20.53 -6.70 -19.61
CA GLU A 99 -19.95 -6.82 -20.94
C GLU A 99 -19.62 -8.27 -21.32
N ILE A 100 -19.11 -9.06 -20.37
CA ILE A 100 -18.81 -10.48 -20.63
C ILE A 100 -20.07 -11.31 -20.93
N SER A 101 -21.24 -10.79 -20.57
CA SER A 101 -22.55 -11.40 -20.80
C SER A 101 -23.30 -10.75 -21.98
N ALA A 102 -22.71 -9.74 -22.62
CA ALA A 102 -23.35 -8.97 -23.68
C ALA A 102 -23.18 -9.62 -25.06
N VAL A 103 -24.15 -9.35 -25.94
CA VAL A 103 -24.07 -9.68 -27.37
C VAL A 103 -23.56 -8.44 -28.09
N THR A 104 -22.28 -8.46 -28.49
CA THR A 104 -21.54 -7.30 -29.03
C THR A 104 -21.21 -7.42 -30.51
N ASP A 105 -21.66 -8.47 -31.20
CA ASP A 105 -21.56 -8.58 -32.65
C ASP A 105 -22.63 -7.73 -33.37
N ASN A 106 -22.52 -7.65 -34.69
CA ASN A 106 -23.46 -6.93 -35.52
C ASN A 106 -23.48 -7.50 -36.95
N PRO A 107 -24.66 -7.69 -37.58
CA PRO A 107 -26.00 -7.36 -37.10
C PRO A 107 -26.57 -8.36 -36.10
N LEU A 108 -27.48 -7.91 -35.25
CA LEU A 108 -28.22 -8.76 -34.31
C LEU A 108 -29.37 -9.48 -35.02
N ILE A 109 -29.59 -10.74 -34.66
CA ILE A 109 -30.63 -11.61 -35.24
C ILE A 109 -31.64 -11.98 -34.16
N PHE A 110 -32.91 -11.62 -34.36
CA PHE A 110 -34.00 -11.90 -33.44
C PHE A 110 -35.05 -12.80 -34.10
N PRO A 111 -35.59 -13.82 -33.43
CA PRO A 111 -36.72 -14.58 -33.95
C PRO A 111 -37.95 -13.67 -34.07
N LYS A 112 -38.77 -13.87 -35.11
CA LYS A 112 -40.07 -13.19 -35.16
C LYS A 112 -41.06 -13.82 -34.18
N ASN A 113 -41.99 -13.01 -33.67
CA ASN A 113 -43.00 -13.46 -32.70
C ASN A 113 -44.03 -14.43 -33.31
N ASP A 114 -44.19 -14.45 -34.64
CA ASP A 114 -45.15 -15.28 -35.38
C ASP A 114 -44.59 -16.65 -35.81
N GLY A 115 -43.31 -16.93 -35.52
CA GLY A 115 -42.68 -18.23 -35.78
C GLY A 115 -42.04 -18.39 -37.17
N ASP A 116 -42.30 -17.50 -38.13
CA ASP A 116 -41.77 -17.59 -39.50
C ASP A 116 -40.68 -16.54 -39.79
N GLY A 117 -39.45 -16.93 -39.49
CA GLY A 117 -38.21 -16.24 -39.88
C GLY A 117 -37.58 -15.36 -38.78
N TYR A 118 -36.71 -14.45 -39.19
CA TYR A 118 -35.90 -13.60 -38.29
C TYR A 118 -36.02 -12.11 -38.64
N HIS A 119 -35.89 -11.26 -37.63
CA HIS A 119 -35.59 -9.84 -37.75
C HIS A 119 -34.08 -9.63 -37.61
N VAL A 120 -33.46 -9.06 -38.64
CA VAL A 120 -32.05 -8.64 -38.60
C VAL A 120 -31.99 -7.14 -38.30
N LYS A 121 -31.26 -6.75 -37.27
CA LYS A 121 -31.13 -5.36 -36.81
C LYS A 121 -29.66 -4.96 -36.78
N SER A 122 -29.32 -3.91 -37.53
CA SER A 122 -28.03 -3.23 -37.37
C SER A 122 -28.10 -2.31 -36.16
N GLY A 123 -27.11 -2.39 -35.28
CA GLY A 123 -26.94 -1.59 -34.07
C GLY A 123 -25.47 -1.26 -33.82
N GLY A 124 -25.15 -0.86 -32.59
CA GLY A 124 -23.81 -0.38 -32.21
C GLY A 124 -23.22 -1.07 -30.99
N ASN A 125 -23.69 -2.27 -30.62
CA ASN A 125 -23.25 -2.96 -29.39
C ASN A 125 -21.75 -3.32 -29.40
N PHE A 126 -21.08 -3.28 -30.55
CA PHE A 126 -19.63 -3.43 -30.65
C PHE A 126 -18.84 -2.24 -30.09
N HIS A 127 -19.49 -1.09 -29.85
CA HIS A 127 -18.82 0.11 -29.36
C HIS A 127 -18.48 -0.01 -27.87
N GLY A 128 -17.24 -0.39 -27.56
CA GLY A 128 -16.76 -0.69 -26.20
C GLY A 128 -16.49 0.52 -25.29
N GLU A 129 -17.29 1.59 -25.38
CA GLU A 129 -17.14 2.80 -24.54
C GLU A 129 -17.24 2.49 -23.04
N PRO A 130 -18.22 1.69 -22.58
CA PRO A 130 -18.35 1.37 -21.15
C PRO A 130 -17.09 0.70 -20.61
N LEU A 131 -16.52 -0.25 -21.35
CA LEU A 131 -15.26 -0.90 -20.98
C LEU A 131 -14.07 0.07 -21.00
N ALA A 132 -13.99 0.97 -21.98
CA ALA A 132 -12.89 1.93 -22.08
C ALA A 132 -12.82 2.82 -20.84
N MET A 133 -13.94 3.44 -20.47
CA MET A 133 -14.05 4.27 -19.27
C MET A 133 -13.78 3.47 -17.99
N ALA A 134 -14.31 2.24 -17.90
CA ALA A 134 -14.08 1.37 -16.74
C ALA A 134 -12.60 1.01 -16.58
N MET A 135 -11.90 0.67 -17.67
CA MET A 135 -10.47 0.37 -17.62
C MET A 135 -9.62 1.59 -17.27
N ASP A 136 -10.00 2.79 -17.71
CA ASP A 136 -9.38 4.04 -17.29
C ASP A 136 -9.55 4.31 -15.80
N PHE A 137 -10.76 4.07 -15.28
CA PHE A 137 -11.02 4.25 -13.86
C PHE A 137 -10.25 3.23 -13.00
N LEU A 138 -10.15 1.97 -13.48
CA LEU A 138 -9.31 0.95 -12.86
C LEU A 138 -7.83 1.36 -12.84
N ALA A 139 -7.32 1.92 -13.93
CA ALA A 139 -5.94 2.40 -14.03
C ALA A 139 -5.65 3.49 -12.98
N ILE A 140 -6.57 4.44 -12.79
CA ILE A 140 -6.45 5.48 -11.76
C ILE A 140 -6.45 4.86 -10.35
N ALA A 141 -7.42 4.01 -10.04
CA ALA A 141 -7.55 3.39 -8.71
C ALA A 141 -6.32 2.53 -8.35
N MET A 142 -5.82 1.73 -9.29
CA MET A 142 -4.65 0.88 -9.07
C MET A 142 -3.34 1.67 -8.94
N THR A 143 -3.26 2.85 -9.56
CA THR A 143 -2.14 3.79 -9.40
C THR A 143 -2.08 4.32 -7.98
N GLU A 144 -3.23 4.67 -7.38
CA GLU A 144 -3.30 5.15 -5.99
C GLU A 144 -2.92 4.08 -4.96
N ILE A 145 -3.35 2.82 -5.17
CA ILE A 145 -2.92 1.69 -4.32
C ILE A 145 -1.39 1.54 -4.32
N GLY A 146 -0.77 1.63 -5.50
CA GLY A 146 0.69 1.58 -5.63
C GLY A 146 1.37 2.78 -4.98
N SER A 147 0.84 3.98 -5.19
CA SER A 147 1.36 5.25 -4.67
C SER A 147 1.40 5.26 -3.13
N ILE A 148 0.30 4.91 -2.47
CA ILE A 148 0.24 4.89 -1.00
C ILE A 148 1.10 3.77 -0.40
N SER A 149 1.22 2.63 -1.08
CA SER A 149 2.12 1.54 -0.71
C SER A 149 3.58 1.98 -0.70
N ASP A 150 4.03 2.64 -1.77
CA ASP A 150 5.39 3.18 -1.87
C ASP A 150 5.69 4.23 -0.78
N ARG A 151 4.69 5.04 -0.39
CA ARG A 151 4.85 5.95 0.76
C ARG A 151 5.08 5.20 2.06
N ARG A 152 4.46 4.04 2.30
CA ARG A 152 4.73 3.20 3.48
C ARG A 152 6.12 2.54 3.41
N VAL A 153 6.53 2.06 2.24
CA VAL A 153 7.90 1.57 1.99
C VAL A 153 8.94 2.64 2.35
N PHE A 154 8.79 3.87 1.85
CA PHE A 154 9.71 4.96 2.15
C PHE A 154 9.83 5.23 3.65
N ARG A 155 8.72 5.13 4.39
CA ARG A 155 8.74 5.31 5.85
C ARG A 155 9.56 4.24 6.56
N LEU A 156 9.48 2.99 6.12
CA LEU A 156 10.24 1.88 6.69
C LEU A 156 11.74 2.01 6.41
N LEU A 157 12.12 2.45 5.21
CA LEU A 157 13.52 2.59 4.81
C LEU A 157 14.19 3.82 5.42
N SER A 158 13.43 4.87 5.72
CA SER A 158 13.95 6.12 6.24
C SER A 158 14.17 6.06 7.76
N PRO A 159 15.41 6.23 8.26
CA PRO A 159 15.69 6.21 9.70
C PRO A 159 15.01 7.37 10.46
N ARG A 160 14.60 8.43 9.74
CA ARG A 160 13.85 9.56 10.32
C ARG A 160 12.35 9.27 10.51
N MET A 161 11.85 8.19 9.91
CA MET A 161 10.41 7.90 9.78
C MET A 161 10.04 6.49 10.24
N SER A 162 11.03 5.61 10.39
CA SER A 162 10.90 4.19 10.74
C SER A 162 10.88 3.92 12.25
N PHE A 163 11.14 4.94 13.08
CA PHE A 163 11.05 4.87 14.54
C PHE A 163 11.97 3.82 15.19
N GLY A 164 13.25 3.83 14.80
CA GLY A 164 14.28 3.00 15.44
C GLY A 164 14.69 1.76 14.63
N LEU A 165 14.14 1.58 13.42
CA LEU A 165 14.69 0.62 12.48
C LEU A 165 15.97 1.16 11.83
N THR A 166 16.86 0.25 11.47
CA THR A 166 18.10 0.57 10.76
C THR A 166 17.82 1.25 9.43
N ARG A 167 18.73 2.13 9.00
CA ARG A 167 18.64 2.80 7.70
C ARG A 167 18.51 1.76 6.59
N ASN A 168 17.59 1.99 5.66
CA ASN A 168 17.29 1.09 4.54
C ASN A 168 16.95 -0.35 4.97
N LEU A 169 16.60 -0.57 6.24
CA LEU A 169 16.39 -1.89 6.81
C LEU A 169 17.59 -2.84 6.60
N ALA A 170 18.82 -2.31 6.60
CA ALA A 170 20.02 -3.11 6.55
C ALA A 170 20.17 -3.93 7.85
N GLY A 171 20.36 -5.25 7.74
CA GLY A 171 20.64 -6.11 8.89
C GLY A 171 22.13 -6.25 9.21
N GLY A 172 22.99 -5.90 8.26
CA GLY A 172 24.45 -6.04 8.39
C GLY A 172 25.15 -4.78 8.84
N GLU A 173 26.48 -4.83 8.82
CA GLU A 173 27.33 -3.70 9.22
C GLU A 173 27.04 -2.47 8.36
N ALA A 174 26.83 -1.34 9.04
CA ALA A 174 26.53 -0.06 8.42
C ALA A 174 27.73 0.43 7.58
N GLY A 175 27.48 0.87 6.36
CA GLY A 175 28.51 1.33 5.42
C GLY A 175 29.04 0.23 4.50
N LEU A 176 28.89 -1.05 4.87
CA LEU A 176 29.17 -2.19 3.99
C LEU A 176 27.91 -2.71 3.30
N ASN A 177 26.76 -2.61 3.96
CA ASN A 177 25.48 -3.10 3.47
C ASN A 177 24.55 -1.94 3.11
N SER A 178 23.98 -1.99 1.89
CA SER A 178 22.98 -1.05 1.40
C SER A 178 21.57 -1.41 1.88
N GLY A 179 21.35 -2.65 2.31
CA GLY A 179 20.05 -3.15 2.72
C GLY A 179 19.04 -3.13 1.57
N LEU A 180 17.82 -2.71 1.87
CA LEU A 180 16.74 -2.60 0.89
C LEU A 180 16.74 -1.26 0.14
N MET A 181 17.84 -0.50 0.11
CA MET A 181 17.89 0.81 -0.55
C MET A 181 17.35 0.77 -1.99
N MET A 182 17.80 -0.19 -2.79
CA MET A 182 17.46 -0.27 -4.22
C MET A 182 16.00 -0.62 -4.51
N VAL A 183 15.27 -1.22 -3.54
CA VAL A 183 13.83 -1.47 -3.73
C VAL A 183 13.04 -0.17 -3.77
N GLN A 184 13.52 0.88 -3.08
CA GLN A 184 12.92 2.20 -3.13
C GLN A 184 13.00 2.83 -4.52
N TYR A 185 14.14 2.68 -5.20
CA TYR A 185 14.34 3.21 -6.56
C TYR A 185 13.42 2.49 -7.55
N THR A 186 13.31 1.16 -7.40
CA THR A 186 12.39 0.34 -8.19
C THR A 186 10.95 0.77 -7.95
N GLY A 187 10.54 0.94 -6.69
CA GLY A 187 9.19 1.38 -6.33
C GLY A 187 8.87 2.78 -6.88
N ALA A 188 9.77 3.73 -6.68
CA ALA A 188 9.61 5.09 -7.17
C ALA A 188 9.43 5.14 -8.70
N GLN A 189 10.21 4.36 -9.46
CA GLN A 189 10.07 4.28 -10.91
C GLN A 189 8.73 3.69 -11.33
N LEU A 190 8.28 2.61 -10.69
CA LEU A 190 6.99 1.97 -11.00
C LEU A 190 5.80 2.89 -10.70
N VAL A 191 5.85 3.63 -9.58
CA VAL A 191 4.83 4.65 -9.26
C VAL A 191 4.85 5.78 -10.28
N SER A 192 6.03 6.24 -10.70
CA SER A 192 6.16 7.30 -11.70
C SER A 192 5.61 6.86 -13.06
N GLU A 193 5.94 5.66 -13.52
CA GLU A 193 5.40 5.07 -14.75
C GLU A 193 3.86 4.98 -14.69
N ASN A 194 3.31 4.53 -13.56
CA ASN A 194 1.86 4.41 -13.39
C ASN A 194 1.14 5.76 -13.52
N LYS A 195 1.74 6.87 -13.05
CA LYS A 195 1.13 8.21 -13.19
C LYS A 195 0.93 8.62 -14.65
N ILE A 196 1.88 8.31 -15.52
CA ILE A 196 1.76 8.58 -16.95
C ILE A 196 0.72 7.65 -17.59
N LEU A 197 0.78 6.36 -17.26
CA LEU A 197 -0.18 5.37 -17.77
C LEU A 197 -1.62 5.59 -17.26
N ALA A 198 -1.81 6.36 -16.19
CA ALA A 198 -3.13 6.68 -15.64
C ALA A 198 -3.90 7.70 -16.48
N HIS A 199 -3.26 8.38 -17.45
CA HIS A 199 -3.99 9.23 -18.39
C HIS A 199 -5.09 8.43 -19.11
N PRO A 200 -6.33 8.94 -19.17
CA PRO A 200 -7.44 8.20 -19.78
C PRO A 200 -7.20 8.03 -21.28
N ALA A 201 -7.39 6.82 -21.79
CA ALA A 201 -7.33 6.56 -23.23
C ALA A 201 -8.71 6.74 -23.88
N SER A 202 -9.79 6.58 -23.12
CA SER A 202 -11.19 6.72 -23.57
C SER A 202 -11.58 8.15 -23.97
N VAL A 203 -10.77 9.15 -23.64
CA VAL A 203 -11.04 10.56 -24.04
C VAL A 203 -10.54 10.88 -25.45
N ASP A 204 -9.90 9.93 -26.12
CA ASP A 204 -9.40 10.08 -27.48
C ASP A 204 -10.26 9.28 -28.47
N SER A 205 -10.41 9.81 -29.68
CA SER A 205 -11.11 9.16 -30.79
C SER A 205 -10.56 9.69 -32.11
N ILE A 206 -10.28 8.79 -33.05
CA ILE A 206 -9.77 9.12 -34.38
C ILE A 206 -10.67 8.41 -35.41
N PRO A 207 -11.34 9.15 -36.31
CA PRO A 207 -12.19 8.56 -37.34
C PRO A 207 -11.44 7.59 -38.24
N THR A 208 -12.06 6.45 -38.55
CA THR A 208 -11.56 5.44 -39.49
C THR A 208 -12.59 5.13 -40.56
N SER A 209 -12.17 4.36 -41.57
CA SER A 209 -13.08 3.80 -42.59
C SER A 209 -13.88 4.87 -43.34
N ASP A 210 -13.19 5.88 -43.89
CA ASP A 210 -13.80 7.02 -44.61
C ASP A 210 -14.90 7.73 -43.80
N ASN A 211 -14.64 7.91 -42.49
CA ASN A 211 -15.54 8.55 -41.54
C ASN A 211 -16.85 7.78 -41.29
N GLN A 212 -16.92 6.49 -41.65
CA GLN A 212 -18.02 5.61 -41.27
C GLN A 212 -17.90 5.14 -39.81
N GLU A 213 -16.67 5.02 -39.31
CA GLU A 213 -16.32 4.77 -37.91
C GLU A 213 -15.78 6.08 -37.33
N ASP A 214 -16.65 7.09 -37.23
CA ASP A 214 -16.30 8.47 -36.86
C ASP A 214 -16.08 8.68 -35.35
N HIS A 215 -16.51 7.73 -34.53
CA HIS A 215 -16.26 7.70 -33.09
C HIS A 215 -15.90 6.29 -32.62
N VAL A 216 -14.82 6.18 -31.85
CA VAL A 216 -14.31 4.90 -31.31
C VAL A 216 -13.85 5.08 -29.87
N SER A 217 -13.85 3.99 -29.09
CA SER A 217 -13.66 4.05 -27.64
C SER A 217 -12.21 3.99 -27.14
N MET A 218 -11.27 3.59 -27.99
CA MET A 218 -9.89 3.26 -27.59
C MET A 218 -9.80 2.22 -26.44
N GLY A 219 -10.84 1.40 -26.25
CA GLY A 219 -10.98 0.51 -25.09
C GLY A 219 -9.86 -0.52 -24.94
N GLN A 220 -9.28 -0.99 -26.05
CA GLN A 220 -8.12 -1.89 -26.01
C GLN A 220 -6.89 -1.22 -25.38
N THR A 221 -6.62 0.05 -25.71
CA THR A 221 -5.52 0.82 -25.14
C THR A 221 -5.75 1.05 -23.64
N ALA A 222 -6.98 1.39 -23.26
CA ALA A 222 -7.38 1.52 -21.85
C ALA A 222 -7.15 0.21 -21.06
N ALA A 223 -7.54 -0.94 -21.61
CA ALA A 223 -7.32 -2.23 -20.98
C ALA A 223 -5.82 -2.58 -20.86
N ARG A 224 -5.01 -2.30 -21.90
CA ARG A 224 -3.57 -2.58 -21.92
C ARG A 224 -2.82 -1.79 -20.85
N LYS A 225 -3.11 -0.49 -20.71
CA LYS A 225 -2.47 0.34 -19.67
C LYS A 225 -2.93 -0.05 -18.26
N ALA A 226 -4.22 -0.35 -18.06
CA ALA A 226 -4.73 -0.86 -16.78
C ALA A 226 -4.02 -2.17 -16.38
N ARG A 227 -3.81 -3.10 -17.32
CA ARG A 227 -3.05 -4.34 -17.10
C ARG A 227 -1.59 -4.07 -16.72
N ARG A 228 -0.93 -3.10 -17.36
CA ARG A 228 0.45 -2.70 -17.03
C ARG A 228 0.53 -2.12 -15.62
N ILE A 229 -0.36 -1.21 -15.27
CA ILE A 229 -0.46 -0.63 -13.92
C ILE A 229 -0.72 -1.72 -12.88
N ALA A 230 -1.66 -2.63 -13.12
CA ALA A 230 -1.93 -3.74 -12.21
C ALA A 230 -0.68 -4.63 -11.98
N LYS A 231 0.12 -4.87 -13.03
CA LYS A 231 1.40 -5.57 -12.90
C LYS A 231 2.38 -4.78 -12.03
N ASN A 232 2.53 -3.48 -12.27
CA ASN A 232 3.40 -2.60 -11.49
C ASN A 232 2.98 -2.53 -10.01
N SER A 233 1.69 -2.38 -9.74
CA SER A 233 1.15 -2.35 -8.36
C SER A 233 1.39 -3.65 -7.61
N ARG A 234 1.40 -4.82 -8.30
CA ARG A 234 1.78 -6.09 -7.66
C ARG A 234 3.26 -6.11 -7.23
N TYR A 235 4.17 -5.49 -7.99
CA TYR A 235 5.56 -5.34 -7.55
C TYR A 235 5.68 -4.39 -6.35
N LEU A 236 4.93 -3.28 -6.34
CA LEU A 236 4.92 -2.33 -5.23
C LEU A 236 4.47 -2.98 -3.93
N ILE A 237 3.36 -3.72 -3.97
CA ILE A 237 2.86 -4.48 -2.82
C ILE A 237 3.85 -5.57 -2.39
N ALA A 238 4.52 -6.25 -3.34
CA ALA A 238 5.55 -7.23 -3.00
C ALA A 238 6.75 -6.60 -2.29
N ILE A 239 7.19 -5.42 -2.75
CA ILE A 239 8.25 -4.64 -2.10
C ILE A 239 7.83 -4.22 -0.69
N GLU A 240 6.58 -3.78 -0.52
CA GLU A 240 6.04 -3.45 0.80
C GLU A 240 6.07 -4.64 1.75
N TYR A 241 5.64 -5.83 1.32
CA TYR A 241 5.74 -7.04 2.13
C TYR A 241 7.18 -7.37 2.52
N ILE A 242 8.14 -7.27 1.60
CA ILE A 242 9.56 -7.53 1.90
C ILE A 242 10.07 -6.54 2.95
N CYS A 243 9.78 -5.25 2.80
CA CYS A 243 10.18 -4.22 3.76
C CYS A 243 9.52 -4.44 5.13
N ALA A 244 8.24 -4.79 5.16
CA ALA A 244 7.51 -5.05 6.40
C ALA A 244 8.09 -6.28 7.13
N LEU A 245 8.33 -7.39 6.43
CA LEU A 245 8.95 -8.59 7.00
C LEU A 245 10.34 -8.29 7.57
N GLN A 246 11.19 -7.62 6.79
CA GLN A 246 12.52 -7.23 7.24
C GLN A 246 12.45 -6.32 8.47
N GLY A 247 11.52 -5.34 8.47
CA GLY A 247 11.29 -4.47 9.62
C GLY A 247 10.87 -5.22 10.88
N ILE A 248 9.99 -6.23 10.76
CA ILE A 248 9.57 -7.09 11.88
C ILE A 248 10.74 -7.94 12.38
N HIS A 249 11.53 -8.54 11.49
CA HIS A 249 12.70 -9.33 11.89
C HIS A 249 13.77 -8.47 12.60
N LEU A 250 14.05 -7.27 12.08
CA LEU A 250 14.98 -6.33 12.72
C LEU A 250 14.46 -5.84 14.07
N SER A 251 13.16 -5.59 14.16
CA SER A 251 12.49 -5.26 15.43
C SER A 251 12.72 -6.37 16.46
N ALA A 252 12.54 -7.64 16.09
CA ALA A 252 12.74 -8.77 16.99
C ALA A 252 14.22 -8.97 17.40
N ARG A 253 15.17 -8.59 16.54
CA ARG A 253 16.62 -8.70 16.81
C ARG A 253 17.19 -7.55 17.63
N HIS A 254 16.70 -6.33 17.40
CA HIS A 254 17.17 -5.12 18.08
C HIS A 254 16.30 -4.81 19.30
N SER A 255 16.93 -4.49 20.43
CA SER A 255 16.29 -4.17 21.72
C SER A 255 15.36 -2.94 21.73
N SER A 256 15.10 -2.32 20.56
CA SER A 256 14.20 -1.19 20.39
C SER A 256 12.73 -1.59 20.23
N VAL A 257 12.40 -2.81 19.77
CA VAL A 257 11.01 -3.29 19.61
C VAL A 257 10.88 -4.75 20.03
N ASP A 258 10.63 -4.96 21.32
CA ASP A 258 10.28 -6.28 21.85
C ASP A 258 8.89 -6.70 21.29
N LEU A 259 8.82 -7.69 20.41
CA LEU A 259 7.55 -8.22 19.90
C LEU A 259 6.69 -8.84 21.01
N ASN A 260 7.25 -9.15 22.18
CA ASN A 260 6.45 -9.51 23.36
C ASN A 260 5.69 -8.28 23.92
N LYS A 261 6.20 -7.07 23.70
CA LYS A 261 5.57 -5.80 24.10
C LYS A 261 4.67 -5.23 23.02
N PHE A 262 5.02 -5.41 21.74
CA PHE A 262 4.22 -4.98 20.59
C PHE A 262 3.87 -6.18 19.70
N PRO A 263 2.95 -7.05 20.15
CA PRO A 263 2.58 -8.23 19.41
C PRO A 263 1.91 -7.86 18.09
N LEU A 264 2.17 -8.67 17.06
CA LEU A 264 1.42 -8.62 15.81
C LEU A 264 -0.05 -8.99 16.10
N GLY A 265 -0.98 -8.29 15.45
CA GLY A 265 -2.40 -8.69 15.48
C GLY A 265 -2.64 -9.98 14.70
N ASN A 266 -3.74 -10.68 14.96
CA ASN A 266 -4.02 -12.01 14.39
C ASN A 266 -3.81 -12.09 12.87
N GLY A 267 -4.38 -11.17 12.10
CA GLY A 267 -4.20 -11.14 10.65
C GLY A 267 -2.75 -10.90 10.23
N THR A 268 -2.05 -9.96 10.88
CA THR A 268 -0.62 -9.72 10.59
C THR A 268 0.27 -10.89 11.00
N SER A 269 -0.06 -11.58 12.09
CA SER A 269 0.61 -12.80 12.53
C SER A 269 0.42 -13.94 11.53
N ALA A 270 -0.80 -14.14 11.02
CA ALA A 270 -1.07 -15.13 9.99
C ALA A 270 -0.31 -14.85 8.70
N ALA A 271 -0.29 -13.59 8.22
CA ALA A 271 0.50 -13.21 7.06
C ALA A 271 2.01 -13.44 7.28
N PHE A 272 2.53 -13.01 8.43
CA PHE A 272 3.94 -13.18 8.80
C PHE A 272 4.34 -14.66 8.88
N ASN A 273 3.56 -15.48 9.59
CA ASN A 273 3.80 -16.92 9.73
C ASN A 273 3.72 -17.63 8.38
N PHE A 274 2.71 -17.31 7.57
CA PHE A 274 2.58 -17.87 6.23
C PHE A 274 3.81 -17.53 5.37
N LEU A 275 4.22 -16.26 5.32
CA LEU A 275 5.38 -15.85 4.54
C LEU A 275 6.68 -16.51 5.03
N ASN A 276 6.90 -16.61 6.34
CA ASN A 276 8.07 -17.30 6.90
C ASN A 276 8.05 -18.82 6.69
N SER A 277 6.89 -19.43 6.46
CA SER A 277 6.79 -20.86 6.13
C SER A 277 7.25 -21.19 4.70
N ILE A 278 7.33 -20.18 3.81
CA ILE A 278 7.70 -20.38 2.41
C ILE A 278 9.19 -20.69 2.30
N LYS A 279 9.52 -21.90 1.86
CA LYS A 279 10.90 -22.35 1.67
C LYS A 279 11.42 -22.07 0.25
N ASP A 280 12.71 -21.83 0.15
CA ASP A 280 13.44 -21.84 -1.12
C ASP A 280 13.57 -23.28 -1.61
N ALA A 281 13.23 -23.50 -2.89
CA ALA A 281 13.14 -24.85 -3.43
C ALA A 281 14.51 -25.54 -3.56
N LYS A 282 15.61 -24.77 -3.59
CA LYS A 282 16.97 -25.31 -3.74
C LYS A 282 17.66 -25.53 -2.39
N SER A 283 17.46 -24.62 -1.45
CA SER A 283 18.17 -24.62 -0.17
C SER A 283 17.33 -25.11 1.01
N GLU A 284 16.02 -25.30 0.84
CA GLU A 284 15.02 -25.61 1.88
C GLU A 284 14.95 -24.58 3.04
N ARG A 285 15.70 -23.48 2.95
CA ARG A 285 15.70 -22.39 3.91
C ARG A 285 14.48 -21.48 3.71
N PRO A 286 14.01 -20.78 4.75
CA PRO A 286 12.95 -19.79 4.60
C PRO A 286 13.33 -18.71 3.58
N SER A 287 12.42 -18.43 2.64
CA SER A 287 12.67 -17.52 1.50
C SER A 287 12.68 -16.05 1.87
N PHE A 288 12.05 -15.70 2.99
CA PHE A 288 11.88 -14.32 3.44
C PHE A 288 12.43 -14.13 4.86
N GLN A 289 13.48 -14.86 5.21
CA GLN A 289 14.20 -14.68 6.48
C GLN A 289 14.85 -13.29 6.59
N LEU A 290 15.29 -12.96 7.81
CA LEU A 290 16.11 -11.78 8.07
C LEU A 290 17.29 -11.71 7.10
N MET A 291 17.44 -10.56 6.47
CA MET A 291 18.58 -10.25 5.61
C MET A 291 19.70 -9.62 6.45
N ASP A 292 20.66 -10.45 6.86
CA ASP A 292 21.83 -10.05 7.66
C ASP A 292 22.93 -9.39 6.82
N GLU A 293 23.07 -9.75 5.55
CA GLU A 293 23.99 -9.12 4.60
C GLU A 293 23.24 -8.85 3.28
N ASP A 294 23.78 -7.97 2.45
CA ASP A 294 23.22 -7.69 1.13
C ASP A 294 23.11 -8.96 0.28
N GLU A 295 21.95 -9.12 -0.37
CA GLU A 295 21.65 -10.26 -1.25
C GLU A 295 21.02 -9.79 -2.56
N TYR A 296 20.94 -10.72 -3.53
CA TYR A 296 20.32 -10.43 -4.81
C TYR A 296 18.79 -10.37 -4.73
N LEU A 297 18.24 -9.15 -4.66
CA LEU A 297 16.83 -8.91 -4.35
C LEU A 297 15.83 -9.31 -5.46
N LYS A 298 16.25 -9.39 -6.74
CA LYS A 298 15.31 -9.63 -7.87
C LYS A 298 14.53 -10.93 -7.68
N THR A 299 15.21 -12.02 -7.32
CA THR A 299 14.57 -13.33 -7.13
C THR A 299 13.58 -13.29 -5.96
N LYS A 300 13.94 -12.60 -4.87
CA LYS A 300 13.08 -12.42 -3.69
C LYS A 300 11.82 -11.60 -4.03
N ILE A 301 11.97 -10.51 -4.78
CA ILE A 301 10.85 -9.67 -5.25
C ILE A 301 9.92 -10.47 -6.18
N GLU A 302 10.46 -11.20 -7.16
CA GLU A 302 9.66 -12.01 -8.08
C GLU A 302 8.86 -13.09 -7.33
N LYS A 303 9.49 -13.75 -6.35
CA LYS A 303 8.82 -14.74 -5.51
C LYS A 303 7.71 -14.13 -4.66
N MET A 304 7.97 -13.00 -4.01
CA MET A 304 6.95 -12.30 -3.21
C MET A 304 5.78 -11.82 -4.07
N ARG A 305 6.06 -11.31 -5.28
CA ARG A 305 5.02 -10.93 -6.25
C ARG A 305 4.15 -12.13 -6.65
N ALA A 306 4.76 -13.28 -6.91
CA ALA A 306 4.00 -14.48 -7.27
C ALA A 306 3.09 -14.96 -6.13
N VAL A 307 3.61 -14.98 -4.90
CA VAL A 307 2.86 -15.39 -3.69
C VAL A 307 1.69 -14.44 -3.41
N SER A 308 1.95 -13.12 -3.44
CA SER A 308 0.91 -12.11 -3.22
C SER A 308 -0.17 -12.14 -4.31
N ALA A 309 0.20 -12.39 -5.58
CA ALA A 309 -0.75 -12.43 -6.69
C ALA A 309 -1.70 -13.65 -6.68
N ARG A 310 -1.32 -14.77 -6.06
CA ARG A 310 -2.18 -15.97 -5.96
C ARG A 310 -3.25 -15.87 -4.86
N GLY A 311 -3.20 -14.85 -4.03
CA GLY A 311 -4.08 -14.69 -2.87
C GLY A 311 -3.75 -15.65 -1.73
N ASP A 312 -2.57 -16.27 -1.72
CA ASP A 312 -2.19 -17.22 -0.66
C ASP A 312 -2.13 -16.53 0.72
N ILE A 313 -1.54 -15.32 0.75
CA ILE A 313 -1.47 -14.48 1.96
C ILE A 313 -2.88 -14.12 2.42
N LEU A 314 -3.74 -13.70 1.48
CA LEU A 314 -5.12 -13.29 1.79
C LEU A 314 -5.90 -14.44 2.43
N ARG A 315 -5.85 -15.65 1.84
CA ARG A 315 -6.50 -16.84 2.41
C ARG A 315 -5.98 -17.20 3.80
N ALA A 316 -4.68 -17.10 4.02
CA ALA A 316 -4.08 -17.34 5.34
C ALA A 316 -4.62 -16.36 6.39
N VAL A 317 -4.74 -15.08 6.02
CA VAL A 317 -5.29 -14.03 6.88
C VAL A 317 -6.78 -14.23 7.13
N GLU A 318 -7.58 -14.40 6.07
CA GLU A 318 -9.04 -14.56 6.17
C GLU A 318 -9.42 -15.76 7.04
N LYS A 319 -8.67 -16.87 6.93
CA LYS A 319 -8.87 -18.06 7.75
C LYS A 319 -8.67 -17.75 9.23
N GLU A 320 -7.62 -17.01 9.56
CA GLU A 320 -7.30 -16.64 10.94
C GLU A 320 -8.32 -15.66 11.53
N VAL A 321 -8.80 -14.69 10.74
CA VAL A 321 -9.73 -13.66 11.23
C VAL A 321 -11.21 -14.04 11.10
N GLY A 322 -11.51 -15.29 10.70
CA GLY A 322 -12.88 -15.79 10.58
C GLY A 322 -13.71 -15.14 9.48
N LEU A 323 -13.05 -14.70 8.39
CA LEU A 323 -13.72 -14.13 7.21
C LEU A 323 -13.90 -15.14 6.07
N VAL A 324 -13.37 -16.36 6.22
CA VAL A 324 -13.62 -17.46 5.28
C VAL A 324 -15.03 -18.00 5.50
N VAL A 325 -15.84 -17.90 4.45
CA VAL A 325 -16.99 -18.79 4.17
C VAL A 325 -16.44 -20.08 3.57
#